data_AF-A0A3M0HKL7-F1
#
_entry.id   AF-A0A3M0HKL7-F1
#
_cell.length_a   1.000
_cell.length_b   1.000
_cell.length_c   1.000
_cell.angle_alpha   90.00
_cell.angle_beta   90.00
_cell.angle_gamma   90.00
#
_symmetry.space_group_name_H-M   'P 1'
#
loop_
_entity.id
_entity.type
_entity.pdbx_description
1 polymer ?
#
loop_
_entity_poly.entity_id
_entity_poly.type
_entity_poly.pdbx_seq_one_letter_code
_entity_poly.pdbx_strand_id
1 'polypeptide(L)'
;MDSRNTGDEQQRASEPDNISGATGEAPFGGDDRGDGVVIPADFGAGSSGRGGDRFPSVEPDLSSSVDDVVFEDSVIELTARQRRFVEVAAWTLADDVYDAIEELHRRPGSASHSSSILSDFPPVTWTRPAAWWREQARCFDDLALEAQAGIDPDPVCTGEEMALHLILGRARAMATDESDRRMDLVGDIAAHDNDNDWEGPLDYLFQDHDVLTLFDNDLEPFPGAVNLVPAEWFTPFVDIESRRPDRGFRR
;
A
#
# COMPACT_ATOMS: atom_id res chain seq x y z
N MET A 1 5.67 -20.33 80.86
CA MET A 1 5.00 -19.09 81.32
C MET A 1 6.00 -18.36 82.19
N ASP A 2 7.05 -17.79 81.62
CA ASP A 2 7.15 -16.54 80.85
C ASP A 2 7.83 -15.50 81.73
N SER A 3 9.13 -15.32 81.49
CA SER A 3 9.92 -14.20 82.01
C SER A 3 10.78 -13.65 80.88
N ARG A 4 10.53 -12.39 80.57
CA ARG A 4 11.23 -11.53 79.60
C ARG A 4 12.68 -11.27 80.04
N ASN A 5 13.61 -11.19 79.09
CA ASN A 5 14.81 -10.33 79.16
C ASN A 5 15.39 -10.18 77.73
N THR A 6 15.30 -9.02 77.08
CA THR A 6 16.27 -7.88 77.07
C THR A 6 17.56 -8.18 76.31
N GLY A 7 17.92 -7.33 75.34
CA GLY A 7 19.27 -7.28 74.75
C GLY A 7 19.37 -6.54 73.42
N ASP A 8 19.56 -5.22 73.47
CA ASP A 8 20.26 -4.44 72.45
C ASP A 8 21.75 -4.78 72.44
N GLU A 9 22.42 -4.70 71.27
CA GLU A 9 23.82 -4.25 71.00
C GLU A 9 24.28 -4.76 69.61
N GLN A 10 24.43 -3.90 68.60
CA GLN A 10 25.65 -3.18 68.19
C GLN A 10 26.87 -4.03 67.78
N GLN A 11 27.28 -3.93 66.49
CA GLN A 11 28.66 -3.92 65.95
C GLN A 11 28.58 -3.86 64.40
N ARG A 12 28.84 -2.75 63.71
CA ARG A 12 30.10 -2.03 63.36
C ARG A 12 31.01 -2.76 62.35
N ALA A 13 31.08 -2.15 61.17
CA ALA A 13 32.17 -2.05 60.17
C ALA A 13 32.66 -3.30 59.41
N SER A 14 32.67 -3.20 58.08
CA SER A 14 33.91 -3.05 57.26
C SER A 14 33.58 -2.96 55.76
N GLU A 15 33.92 -1.84 55.11
CA GLU A 15 34.22 -1.78 53.65
C GLU A 15 35.60 -2.40 53.38
N PRO A 16 35.87 -2.86 52.15
CA PRO A 16 36.83 -2.10 51.34
C PRO A 16 36.57 -2.03 49.82
N ASP A 17 36.97 -0.87 49.27
CA ASP A 17 37.73 -0.61 48.03
C ASP A 17 37.33 -1.23 46.66
N ASN A 18 36.60 -0.41 45.90
CA ASN A 18 36.95 0.15 44.58
C ASN A 18 38.05 -0.55 43.72
N ILE A 19 37.65 -1.16 42.59
CA ILE A 19 38.48 -1.24 41.36
C ILE A 19 37.62 -1.00 40.12
N SER A 20 38.03 0.04 39.39
CA SER A 20 37.59 0.49 38.07
C SER A 20 37.89 -0.52 36.96
N GLY A 21 37.04 -0.60 35.93
CA GLY A 21 37.30 -1.48 34.78
C GLY A 21 36.30 -1.37 33.62
N ALA A 22 36.49 -0.33 32.81
CA ALA A 22 36.29 -0.28 31.35
C ALA A 22 34.92 -0.70 30.74
N THR A 23 34.17 0.32 30.37
CA THR A 23 33.18 0.32 29.28
C THR A 23 33.83 -0.09 27.95
N GLY A 24 33.34 -1.18 27.35
CA GLY A 24 33.61 -1.55 25.96
C GLY A 24 32.34 -1.35 25.14
N GLU A 25 32.27 -0.23 24.43
CA GLU A 25 31.42 -0.06 23.25
C GLU A 25 32.02 -0.85 22.07
N ALA A 26 31.16 -1.57 21.34
CA ALA A 26 31.39 -2.03 19.97
C ALA A 26 30.02 -2.36 19.33
N PRO A 27 29.89 -2.37 18.00
CA PRO A 27 29.59 -1.16 17.23
C PRO A 27 28.30 -1.30 16.40
N PHE A 28 27.77 -0.14 16.03
CA PHE A 28 26.73 0.07 15.02
C PHE A 28 26.92 -0.83 13.78
N GLY A 29 25.94 -1.69 13.53
CA GLY A 29 25.83 -2.48 12.32
C GLY A 29 24.57 -2.09 11.55
N GLY A 30 24.78 -1.40 10.42
CA GLY A 30 23.91 -1.38 9.24
C GLY A 30 22.43 -1.08 9.45
N ASP A 31 22.08 0.19 9.55
CA ASP A 31 20.76 0.66 9.11
C ASP A 31 20.72 0.59 7.58
N ASP A 32 20.32 -0.56 7.04
CA ASP A 32 19.82 -0.66 5.66
C ASP A 32 18.33 -0.33 5.69
N ARG A 33 18.06 0.97 5.74
CA ARG A 33 16.71 1.53 5.69
C ARG A 33 16.28 1.53 4.24
N GLY A 34 15.45 0.56 3.87
CA GLY A 34 14.54 0.72 2.75
C GLY A 34 13.64 1.91 3.07
N ASP A 35 13.99 3.04 2.49
CA ASP A 35 13.21 4.28 2.52
C ASP A 35 11.86 3.95 1.89
N GLY A 36 10.80 3.94 2.70
CA GLY A 36 9.42 3.80 2.25
C GLY A 36 9.08 5.05 1.46
N VAL A 37 9.40 5.04 0.17
CA VAL A 37 9.01 6.09 -0.75
C VAL A 37 7.51 5.93 -0.98
N VAL A 38 6.72 6.75 -0.30
CA VAL A 38 5.37 7.10 -0.77
C VAL A 38 5.59 7.84 -2.08
N ILE A 39 5.32 7.18 -3.21
CA ILE A 39 5.37 7.81 -4.53
C ILE A 39 4.08 8.63 -4.66
N PRO A 40 4.12 9.97 -4.65
CA PRO A 40 2.97 10.74 -5.07
C PRO A 40 2.77 10.50 -6.56
N ALA A 41 1.64 9.89 -6.93
CA ALA A 41 1.21 9.85 -8.32
C ALA A 41 0.63 11.23 -8.68
N ASP A 42 1.40 12.03 -9.43
CA ASP A 42 0.94 13.31 -9.98
C ASP A 42 0.11 13.02 -11.24
N PHE A 43 -1.18 12.77 -11.04
CA PHE A 43 -2.15 12.72 -12.13
C PHE A 43 -2.53 14.15 -12.50
N GLY A 44 -1.85 14.68 -13.51
CA GLY A 44 -2.03 16.05 -13.97
C GLY A 44 -3.49 16.42 -14.23
N ALA A 45 -3.99 17.40 -13.48
CA ALA A 45 -5.31 17.98 -13.69
C ALA A 45 -5.38 18.67 -15.07
N GLY A 46 -6.07 18.04 -16.01
CA GLY A 46 -6.41 18.62 -17.31
C GLY A 46 -7.36 19.81 -17.17
N SER A 47 -6.80 21.02 -17.13
CA SER A 47 -7.60 22.26 -17.14
C SER A 47 -8.09 22.58 -18.56
N SER A 48 -9.40 22.39 -18.78
CA SER A 48 -10.13 22.98 -19.91
C SER A 48 -10.57 24.40 -19.54
N GLY A 49 -10.09 25.43 -20.26
CA GLY A 49 -10.37 26.83 -19.87
C GLY A 49 -10.06 27.93 -20.86
N ARG A 50 -10.71 27.88 -22.03
CA ARG A 50 -11.14 28.95 -22.96
C ARG A 50 -10.83 30.44 -22.65
N GLY A 51 -10.26 31.14 -23.64
CA GLY A 51 -10.29 32.60 -23.83
C GLY A 51 -8.91 33.12 -24.26
N GLY A 52 -8.65 33.74 -25.40
CA GLY A 52 -9.48 34.43 -26.39
C GLY A 52 -8.69 35.67 -26.78
N ASP A 53 -7.95 35.66 -27.89
CA ASP A 53 -7.51 36.90 -28.53
C ASP A 53 -7.09 36.73 -29.99
N ARG A 54 -7.19 37.86 -30.70
CA ARG A 54 -7.38 38.05 -32.15
C ARG A 54 -6.22 37.62 -33.07
N PHE A 55 -6.61 37.15 -34.27
CA PHE A 55 -5.79 36.84 -35.44
C PHE A 55 -4.86 37.98 -35.91
N PRO A 56 -3.81 37.63 -36.70
CA PRO A 56 -3.90 38.00 -38.11
C PRO A 56 -3.67 36.83 -39.07
N SER A 57 -4.36 36.95 -40.20
CA SER A 57 -4.54 35.97 -41.27
C SER A 57 -3.26 35.49 -41.93
N VAL A 58 -3.10 34.17 -42.04
CA VAL A 58 -2.38 33.49 -43.11
C VAL A 58 -3.15 32.22 -43.43
N GLU A 59 -3.89 32.21 -44.52
CA GLU A 59 -4.31 30.95 -45.15
C GLU A 59 -3.05 30.27 -45.70
N PRO A 60 -2.82 28.99 -45.42
CA PRO A 60 -2.91 28.08 -46.56
C PRO A 60 -3.41 26.66 -46.23
N ASP A 61 -4.13 26.17 -47.25
CA ASP A 61 -4.13 24.81 -47.78
C ASP A 61 -4.91 23.72 -47.04
N LEU A 62 -6.10 23.47 -47.57
CA LEU A 62 -6.97 22.33 -47.34
C LEU A 62 -6.35 21.06 -47.96
N SER A 63 -5.33 20.50 -47.32
CA SER A 63 -4.87 19.14 -47.63
C SER A 63 -3.99 18.56 -46.51
N SER A 64 -4.58 18.31 -45.35
CA SER A 64 -4.15 17.16 -44.56
C SER A 64 -5.39 16.35 -44.26
N SER A 65 -5.50 15.18 -44.89
CA SER A 65 -6.21 14.06 -44.31
C SER A 65 -5.87 14.06 -42.82
N VAL A 66 -6.87 14.34 -41.99
CA VAL A 66 -6.79 13.96 -40.60
C VAL A 66 -6.76 12.45 -40.69
N ASP A 67 -5.55 11.90 -40.65
CA ASP A 67 -5.37 10.48 -40.44
C ASP A 67 -6.16 10.19 -39.17
N ASP A 68 -7.29 9.52 -39.39
CA ASP A 68 -8.06 8.83 -38.39
C ASP A 68 -7.12 7.71 -37.91
N VAL A 69 -6.11 8.09 -37.12
CA VAL A 69 -5.28 7.16 -36.36
C VAL A 69 -6.20 6.60 -35.29
N VAL A 70 -6.99 5.62 -35.71
CA VAL A 70 -7.42 4.54 -34.84
C VAL A 70 -6.17 4.05 -34.11
N PHE A 71 -6.04 4.42 -32.84
CA PHE A 71 -5.10 3.79 -31.91
C PHE A 71 -5.62 2.37 -31.61
N GLU A 72 -5.66 1.52 -32.64
CA GLU A 72 -5.95 0.09 -32.57
C GLU A 72 -4.67 -0.63 -32.12
N ASP A 73 -4.25 -0.48 -30.85
CA ASP A 73 -3.51 -1.54 -30.12
C ASP A 73 -3.15 -1.23 -28.66
N SER A 74 -3.64 -0.12 -28.07
CA SER A 74 -3.40 0.11 -26.65
C SER A 74 -4.20 -0.91 -25.84
N VAL A 75 -3.54 -2.01 -25.46
CA VAL A 75 -4.08 -2.94 -24.45
C VAL A 75 -4.18 -2.14 -23.16
N ILE A 76 -5.42 -1.83 -22.80
CA ILE A 76 -5.74 -1.12 -21.57
C ILE A 76 -5.70 -2.08 -20.36
N GLU A 77 -5.81 -3.40 -20.61
CA GLU A 77 -5.73 -4.46 -19.60
C GLU A 77 -4.28 -4.79 -19.19
N LEU A 78 -4.10 -5.48 -18.05
CA LEU A 78 -2.78 -5.97 -17.66
C LEU A 78 -2.28 -7.05 -18.62
N THR A 79 -1.01 -6.97 -19.02
CA THR A 79 -0.36 -8.10 -19.69
C THR A 79 -0.23 -9.29 -18.74
N ALA A 80 0.00 -10.50 -19.27
CA ALA A 80 0.20 -11.69 -18.44
C ALA A 80 1.39 -11.55 -17.47
N ARG A 81 2.45 -10.83 -17.86
CA ARG A 81 3.60 -10.57 -16.98
C ARG A 81 3.28 -9.54 -15.90
N GLN A 82 2.59 -8.45 -16.27
CA GLN A 82 2.15 -7.45 -15.30
C GLN A 82 1.20 -8.06 -14.26
N ARG A 83 0.24 -8.87 -14.70
CA ARG A 83 -0.69 -9.58 -13.82
C ARG A 83 0.03 -10.54 -12.86
N ARG A 84 1.14 -11.16 -13.29
CA ARG A 84 1.97 -11.97 -12.40
C ARG A 84 2.65 -11.14 -11.30
N PHE A 85 3.13 -9.93 -11.62
CA PHE A 85 3.65 -9.02 -10.59
C PHE A 85 2.55 -8.56 -9.63
N VAL A 86 1.35 -8.25 -10.15
CA VAL A 86 0.16 -7.89 -9.36
C VAL A 86 -0.22 -9.03 -8.40
N GLU A 87 -0.30 -10.28 -8.88
CA GLU A 87 -0.57 -11.45 -8.05
C GLU A 87 0.43 -11.57 -6.89
N VAL A 88 1.74 -11.48 -7.19
CA VAL A 88 2.78 -11.65 -6.17
C VAL A 88 2.80 -10.49 -5.18
N ALA A 89 2.61 -9.26 -5.66
CA ALA A 89 2.48 -8.08 -4.82
C ALA A 89 1.29 -8.22 -3.86
N ALA A 90 0.13 -8.65 -4.35
CA ALA A 90 -1.07 -8.86 -3.56
C ALA A 90 -0.89 -9.91 -2.46
N TRP A 91 -0.35 -11.09 -2.80
CA TRP A 91 -0.06 -12.11 -1.78
C TRP A 91 0.94 -11.64 -0.73
N THR A 92 1.98 -10.92 -1.15
CA THR A 92 3.00 -10.39 -0.24
C THR A 92 2.39 -9.36 0.70
N LEU A 93 1.59 -8.42 0.19
CA LEU A 93 0.89 -7.41 0.99
C LEU A 93 -0.10 -8.05 1.97
N ALA A 94 -0.86 -9.07 1.54
CA ALA A 94 -1.75 -9.82 2.41
C ALA A 94 -0.96 -10.42 3.61
N ASP A 95 0.13 -11.12 3.31
CA ASP A 95 0.98 -11.74 4.33
C ASP A 95 1.63 -10.71 5.26
N ASP A 96 2.17 -9.62 4.71
CA ASP A 96 2.76 -8.51 5.47
C ASP A 96 1.73 -7.92 6.46
N VAL A 97 0.48 -7.72 6.02
CA VAL A 97 -0.60 -7.17 6.87
C VAL A 97 -1.04 -8.18 7.93
N TYR A 98 -1.20 -9.46 7.59
CA TYR A 98 -1.49 -10.51 8.58
C TYR A 98 -0.41 -10.58 9.66
N ASP A 99 0.86 -10.50 9.29
CA ASP A 99 1.98 -10.50 10.24
C ASP A 99 2.00 -9.22 11.08
N ALA A 100 1.70 -8.06 10.49
CA ALA A 100 1.63 -6.79 11.20
C ALA A 100 0.48 -6.72 12.21
N ILE A 101 -0.63 -7.44 11.99
CA ILE A 101 -1.74 -7.57 12.95
C ILE A 101 -1.26 -8.19 14.28
N GLU A 102 -0.32 -9.13 14.23
CA GLU A 102 0.25 -9.74 15.43
C GLU A 102 1.04 -8.71 16.27
N GLU A 103 1.81 -7.85 15.60
CA GLU A 103 2.52 -6.74 16.26
C GLU A 103 1.53 -5.72 16.83
N LEU A 104 0.49 -5.36 16.07
CA LEU A 104 -0.54 -4.42 16.50
C LEU A 104 -1.27 -4.91 17.76
N HIS A 105 -1.52 -6.22 17.86
CA HIS A 105 -2.12 -6.83 19.05
C HIS A 105 -1.21 -6.70 20.28
N ARG A 106 0.11 -6.83 20.10
CA ARG A 106 1.11 -6.70 21.18
C ARG A 106 1.38 -5.25 21.54
N ARG A 107 1.32 -4.33 20.57
CA ARG A 107 1.63 -2.90 20.73
C ARG A 107 0.61 -2.03 20.00
N PRO A 108 -0.47 -1.64 20.67
CA PRO A 108 -1.45 -0.70 20.13
C PRO A 108 -0.76 0.64 19.80
N GLY A 109 -0.62 0.96 18.51
CA GLY A 109 0.12 2.13 18.01
C GLY A 109 1.25 1.80 17.04
N SER A 110 1.61 0.52 16.87
CA SER A 110 2.65 0.11 15.91
C SER A 110 2.29 0.38 14.45
N ALA A 111 1.01 0.62 14.14
CA ALA A 111 0.54 0.86 12.77
C ALA A 111 1.12 2.12 12.13
N SER A 112 1.40 3.17 12.90
CA SER A 112 1.97 4.42 12.38
C SER A 112 3.50 4.43 12.34
N HIS A 113 4.15 3.34 12.73
CA HIS A 113 5.61 3.24 12.66
C HIS A 113 6.02 3.00 11.21
N SER A 114 6.98 3.78 10.70
CA SER A 114 7.45 3.69 9.30
C SER A 114 8.03 2.32 8.91
N SER A 115 8.31 1.45 9.88
CA SER A 115 8.75 0.07 9.65
C SER A 115 7.59 -0.91 9.48
N SER A 116 6.34 -0.48 9.66
CA SER A 116 5.15 -1.30 9.55
C SER A 116 4.50 -1.10 8.19
N ILE A 117 4.09 -2.18 7.52
CA ILE A 117 3.29 -2.08 6.29
C ILE A 117 1.98 -1.29 6.48
N LEU A 118 1.48 -1.21 7.72
CA LEU A 118 0.26 -0.46 8.04
C LEU A 118 0.46 1.06 7.91
N SER A 119 1.71 1.54 7.92
CA SER A 119 1.99 2.98 7.72
C SER A 119 1.80 3.42 6.27
N ASP A 120 1.71 2.47 5.34
CA ASP A 120 1.45 2.74 3.91
C ASP A 120 -0.04 3.04 3.67
N PHE A 121 -0.90 2.82 4.66
CA PHE A 121 -2.30 3.20 4.62
C PHE A 121 -2.53 4.63 5.15
N PRO A 122 -3.64 5.28 4.75
CA PRO A 122 -4.01 6.59 5.26
C PRO A 122 -4.06 6.67 6.80
N PRO A 123 -3.62 7.78 7.42
CA PRO A 123 -3.57 7.92 8.89
C PRO A 123 -4.90 7.65 9.61
N VAL A 124 -6.04 7.90 8.95
CA VAL A 124 -7.38 7.62 9.47
C VAL A 124 -7.59 6.12 9.82
N THR A 125 -6.79 5.22 9.24
CA THR A 125 -6.85 3.77 9.46
C THR A 125 -6.01 3.28 10.64
N TRP A 126 -4.98 4.01 11.08
CA TRP A 126 -3.98 3.49 12.04
C TRP A 126 -4.55 3.16 13.43
N THR A 127 -5.71 3.72 13.77
CA THR A 127 -6.40 3.46 15.03
C THR A 127 -7.41 2.30 14.95
N ARG A 128 -7.53 1.65 13.78
CA ARG A 128 -8.51 0.58 13.56
C ARG A 128 -8.12 -0.69 14.32
N PRO A 129 -9.12 -1.47 14.82
CA PRO A 129 -8.85 -2.70 15.54
C PRO A 129 -8.35 -3.81 14.61
N ALA A 130 -7.69 -4.82 15.16
CA ALA A 130 -7.16 -5.97 14.42
C ALA A 130 -8.20 -6.69 13.53
N ALA A 131 -9.48 -6.71 13.91
CA ALA A 131 -10.54 -7.28 13.09
C ALA A 131 -10.73 -6.52 11.76
N TRP A 132 -10.61 -5.19 11.79
CA TRP A 132 -10.67 -4.36 10.59
C TRP A 132 -9.47 -4.61 9.68
N TRP A 133 -8.28 -4.76 10.26
CA TRP A 133 -7.08 -5.08 9.48
C TRP A 133 -7.14 -6.48 8.86
N ARG A 134 -7.81 -7.45 9.48
CA ARG A 134 -8.04 -8.77 8.85
C ARG A 134 -8.95 -8.66 7.63
N GLU A 135 -9.99 -7.82 7.71
CA GLU A 135 -10.85 -7.50 6.57
C GLU A 135 -10.03 -6.85 5.44
N GLN A 136 -9.15 -5.91 5.78
CA GLN A 136 -8.24 -5.29 4.81
C GLN A 136 -7.23 -6.29 4.20
N ALA A 137 -6.66 -7.20 5.01
CA ALA A 137 -5.78 -8.27 4.53
C ALA A 137 -6.51 -9.17 3.52
N ARG A 138 -7.79 -9.46 3.78
CA ARG A 138 -8.63 -10.24 2.88
C ARG A 138 -8.91 -9.56 1.55
N CYS A 139 -8.99 -8.23 1.49
CA CYS A 139 -9.08 -7.51 0.22
C CYS A 139 -7.87 -7.83 -0.70
N PHE A 140 -6.66 -7.94 -0.14
CA PHE A 140 -5.50 -8.37 -0.92
C PHE A 140 -5.62 -9.83 -1.38
N ASP A 141 -6.08 -10.73 -0.50
CA ASP A 141 -6.31 -12.14 -0.86
C ASP A 141 -7.32 -12.26 -2.03
N ASP A 142 -8.42 -11.47 -1.99
CA ASP A 142 -9.48 -11.48 -3.00
C ASP A 142 -8.92 -11.04 -4.38
N LEU A 143 -8.18 -9.92 -4.43
CA LEU A 143 -7.56 -9.42 -5.68
C LEU A 143 -6.40 -10.31 -6.16
N ALA A 144 -5.67 -10.96 -5.25
CA ALA A 144 -4.62 -11.91 -5.61
C ALA A 144 -5.19 -13.14 -6.34
N LEU A 145 -6.36 -13.63 -5.91
CA LEU A 145 -7.05 -14.75 -6.55
C LEU A 145 -7.52 -14.41 -7.97
N GLU A 146 -8.00 -13.18 -8.20
CA GLU A 146 -8.37 -12.71 -9.54
C GLU A 146 -7.16 -12.65 -10.46
N ALA A 147 -6.08 -12.01 -10.01
CA ALA A 147 -4.84 -11.92 -10.76
C ALA A 147 -4.26 -13.31 -11.08
N GLN A 148 -4.26 -14.22 -10.10
CA GLN A 148 -3.83 -15.61 -10.28
C GLN A 148 -4.70 -16.37 -11.30
N ALA A 149 -6.00 -16.08 -11.37
CA ALA A 149 -6.92 -16.66 -12.34
C ALA A 149 -6.75 -16.08 -13.76
N GLY A 150 -5.86 -15.12 -13.96
CA GLY A 150 -5.68 -14.45 -15.25
C GLY A 150 -6.69 -13.33 -15.49
N ILE A 151 -7.41 -12.88 -14.45
CA ILE A 151 -8.43 -11.84 -14.51
C ILE A 151 -7.83 -10.55 -13.94
N ASP A 152 -8.18 -9.43 -14.55
CA ASP A 152 -7.80 -8.12 -14.03
C ASP A 152 -8.55 -7.83 -12.72
N PRO A 153 -7.86 -7.38 -11.66
CA PRO A 153 -8.52 -7.15 -10.37
C PRO A 153 -9.67 -6.14 -10.48
N ASP A 154 -10.81 -6.46 -9.88
CA ASP A 154 -12.04 -5.65 -9.97
C ASP A 154 -12.57 -5.30 -8.57
N PRO A 155 -12.17 -4.16 -7.99
CA PRO A 155 -12.58 -3.77 -6.64
C PRO A 155 -14.09 -3.58 -6.50
N VAL A 156 -14.69 -4.23 -5.51
CA VAL A 156 -16.14 -4.08 -5.23
C VAL A 156 -16.45 -3.20 -4.04
N CYS A 157 -15.43 -2.68 -3.34
CA CYS A 157 -15.54 -1.81 -2.19
C CYS A 157 -14.27 -0.97 -1.99
N THR A 158 -14.35 0.11 -1.20
CA THR A 158 -13.23 1.05 -0.95
C THR A 158 -11.99 0.36 -0.35
N GLY A 159 -12.19 -0.68 0.46
CA GLY A 159 -11.07 -1.47 1.00
C GLY A 159 -10.31 -2.24 -0.08
N GLU A 160 -11.01 -2.71 -1.12
CA GLU A 160 -10.39 -3.34 -2.29
C GLU A 160 -9.72 -2.29 -3.19
N GLU A 161 -10.28 -1.09 -3.35
CA GLU A 161 -9.61 0.00 -4.08
C GLU A 161 -8.30 0.41 -3.42
N MET A 162 -8.30 0.62 -2.10
CA MET A 162 -7.07 0.90 -1.35
C MET A 162 -6.06 -0.26 -1.48
N ALA A 163 -6.53 -1.51 -1.45
CA ALA A 163 -5.65 -2.66 -1.66
C ALA A 163 -5.05 -2.63 -3.07
N LEU A 164 -5.86 -2.40 -4.10
CA LEU A 164 -5.44 -2.33 -5.49
C LEU A 164 -4.38 -1.23 -5.70
N HIS A 165 -4.58 -0.05 -5.13
CA HIS A 165 -3.60 1.03 -5.16
C HIS A 165 -2.22 0.58 -4.67
N LEU A 166 -2.17 -0.04 -3.48
CA LEU A 166 -0.92 -0.51 -2.88
C LEU A 166 -0.30 -1.68 -3.66
N ILE A 167 -1.14 -2.60 -4.18
CA ILE A 167 -0.70 -3.71 -5.03
C ILE A 167 0.01 -3.18 -6.27
N LEU A 168 -0.61 -2.22 -6.94
CA LEU A 168 -0.12 -1.65 -8.19
C LEU A 168 1.20 -0.91 -7.99
N GLY A 169 1.33 -0.12 -6.92
CA GLY A 169 2.59 0.53 -6.55
C GLY A 169 3.71 -0.48 -6.29
N ARG A 170 3.43 -1.54 -5.52
CA ARG A 170 4.37 -2.63 -5.23
C ARG A 170 4.74 -3.41 -6.49
N ALA A 171 3.77 -3.75 -7.33
CA ALA A 171 3.97 -4.51 -8.57
C ALA A 171 4.83 -3.74 -9.57
N ARG A 172 4.56 -2.44 -9.76
CA ARG A 172 5.40 -1.57 -10.60
C ARG A 172 6.83 -1.50 -10.09
N ALA A 173 7.01 -1.28 -8.78
CA ALA A 173 8.34 -1.25 -8.17
C ALA A 173 9.12 -2.55 -8.43
N MET A 174 8.47 -3.71 -8.25
CA MET A 174 9.03 -5.03 -8.57
C MET A 174 9.41 -5.18 -10.05
N ALA A 175 8.60 -4.63 -10.95
CA ALA A 175 8.82 -4.73 -12.39
C ALA A 175 9.92 -3.78 -12.91
N THR A 176 10.19 -2.68 -12.21
CA THR A 176 11.20 -1.69 -12.62
C THR A 176 12.55 -1.87 -11.95
N ASP A 177 12.63 -2.61 -10.85
CA ASP A 177 13.89 -2.89 -10.17
C ASP A 177 14.66 -4.01 -10.88
N GLU A 178 15.59 -3.64 -11.75
CA GLU A 178 16.47 -4.58 -12.47
C GLU A 178 17.38 -5.41 -11.54
N SER A 179 17.57 -4.98 -10.28
CA SER A 179 18.33 -5.73 -9.28
C SER A 179 17.49 -6.79 -8.57
N ASP A 180 16.18 -6.78 -8.76
CA ASP A 180 15.26 -7.68 -8.09
C ASP A 180 15.26 -9.06 -8.75
N ARG A 181 15.52 -10.10 -7.93
CA ARG A 181 15.40 -11.52 -8.33
C ARG A 181 14.00 -11.88 -8.80
N ARG A 182 13.01 -11.01 -8.56
CA ARG A 182 11.63 -11.19 -9.00
C ARG A 182 11.43 -11.11 -10.51
N MET A 183 12.44 -10.73 -11.31
CA MET A 183 12.39 -10.92 -12.78
C MET A 183 12.26 -12.41 -13.16
N ASP A 184 12.75 -13.33 -12.33
CA ASP A 184 12.56 -14.77 -12.53
C ASP A 184 11.09 -15.18 -12.44
N LEU A 185 10.22 -14.39 -11.79
CA LEU A 185 8.77 -14.68 -11.66
C LEU A 185 8.05 -14.73 -13.00
N VAL A 186 8.56 -14.02 -14.01
CA VAL A 186 7.95 -13.89 -15.33
C VAL A 186 8.79 -14.53 -16.44
N GLY A 187 9.89 -15.20 -16.10
CA GLY A 187 10.82 -15.80 -17.07
C GLY A 187 10.18 -16.84 -17.99
N ASP A 188 9.17 -17.56 -17.48
CA ASP A 188 8.42 -18.57 -18.24
C ASP A 188 7.17 -18.02 -18.94
N ILE A 189 6.86 -16.72 -18.77
CA ILE A 189 5.71 -16.05 -19.38
C ILE A 189 6.18 -15.34 -20.64
N ALA A 190 5.44 -15.48 -21.74
CA ALA A 190 5.76 -14.79 -22.99
C ALA A 190 5.75 -13.26 -22.79
N ALA A 191 6.74 -12.59 -23.39
CA ALA A 191 6.81 -11.13 -23.39
C ALA A 191 5.68 -10.53 -24.21
N HIS A 192 5.20 -9.37 -23.77
CA HIS A 192 4.28 -8.52 -24.50
C HIS A 192 4.91 -7.14 -24.70
N ASP A 193 4.62 -6.48 -25.82
CA ASP A 193 5.24 -5.18 -26.16
C ASP A 193 4.92 -4.09 -25.11
N ASN A 194 3.77 -4.22 -24.44
CA ASN A 194 3.31 -3.32 -23.37
C ASN A 194 3.73 -3.75 -21.96
N ASP A 195 4.61 -4.74 -21.76
CA ASP A 195 5.02 -5.18 -20.41
C ASP A 195 5.62 -4.06 -19.53
N ASN A 196 6.18 -3.02 -20.17
CA ASN A 196 6.76 -1.85 -19.51
C ASN A 196 5.78 -0.68 -19.38
N ASP A 197 4.60 -0.74 -20.02
CA ASP A 197 3.59 0.31 -19.94
C ASP A 197 2.64 0.04 -18.78
N TRP A 198 2.86 0.75 -17.68
CA TRP A 198 2.01 0.66 -16.50
C TRP A 198 0.96 1.77 -16.46
N GLU A 199 1.09 2.87 -17.21
CA GLU A 199 0.19 4.01 -17.06
C GLU A 199 -1.23 3.68 -17.56
N GLY A 200 -1.35 3.03 -18.72
CA GLY A 200 -2.65 2.65 -19.29
C GLY A 200 -3.46 1.69 -18.40
N PRO A 201 -2.89 0.56 -17.96
CA PRO A 201 -3.56 -0.36 -17.04
C PRO A 201 -3.88 0.24 -15.67
N LEU A 202 -3.01 1.11 -15.15
CA LEU A 202 -3.27 1.80 -13.88
C LEU A 202 -4.49 2.72 -13.99
N ASP A 203 -4.55 3.58 -15.02
CA ASP A 203 -5.68 4.49 -15.24
C ASP A 203 -7.01 3.73 -15.43
N TYR A 204 -6.97 2.56 -16.07
CA TYR A 204 -8.16 1.75 -16.31
C TYR A 204 -8.65 0.97 -15.11
N LEU A 205 -7.74 0.38 -14.35
CA LEU A 205 -8.06 -0.39 -13.15
C LEU A 205 -8.44 0.51 -11.98
N PHE A 206 -7.90 1.72 -11.94
CA PHE A 206 -8.06 2.66 -10.85
C PHE A 206 -8.92 3.84 -11.29
N GLN A 207 -10.17 3.56 -11.71
CA GLN A 207 -11.06 4.60 -12.29
C GLN A 207 -11.52 5.65 -11.27
N ASP A 208 -11.63 5.25 -10.01
CA ASP A 208 -12.01 6.10 -8.89
C ASP A 208 -10.80 6.29 -7.96
N HIS A 209 -10.39 7.56 -7.78
CA HIS A 209 -9.21 7.94 -7.00
C HIS A 209 -9.58 8.56 -5.65
N ASP A 210 -10.86 8.52 -5.26
CA ASP A 210 -11.38 9.21 -4.08
C ASP A 210 -10.70 8.71 -2.81
N VAL A 211 -10.30 7.43 -2.80
CA VAL A 211 -9.57 6.83 -1.68
C VAL A 211 -8.17 7.46 -1.48
N LEU A 212 -7.57 8.04 -2.51
CA LEU A 212 -6.25 8.70 -2.41
C LEU A 212 -6.32 10.03 -1.68
N THR A 213 -7.48 10.70 -1.68
CA THR A 213 -7.64 11.94 -0.91
C THR A 213 -7.47 11.72 0.59
N LEU A 214 -7.55 10.48 1.07
CA LEU A 214 -7.39 10.12 2.47
C LEU A 214 -5.93 10.25 2.96
N PHE A 215 -4.95 10.28 2.05
CA PHE A 215 -3.55 10.56 2.40
C PHE A 215 -3.31 12.05 2.71
N ASP A 216 -4.13 12.92 2.14
CA ASP A 216 -4.04 14.37 2.32
C ASP A 216 -4.92 14.83 3.48
N ASN A 217 -4.30 15.24 4.59
CA ASN A 217 -5.03 15.72 5.78
C ASN A 217 -5.80 17.03 5.55
N ASP A 218 -5.54 17.72 4.43
CA ASP A 218 -6.06 19.05 4.11
C ASP A 218 -7.14 19.03 3.01
N LEU A 219 -7.48 17.85 2.45
CA LEU A 219 -8.50 17.74 1.41
C LEU A 219 -9.87 17.41 2.04
N GLU A 220 -10.85 18.29 1.84
CA GLU A 220 -12.24 17.94 2.16
C GLU A 220 -12.77 16.90 1.15
N PRO A 221 -13.50 15.86 1.59
CA PRO A 221 -14.17 14.94 0.69
C PRO A 221 -15.07 15.71 -0.28
N PHE A 222 -14.92 15.43 -1.58
CA PHE A 222 -15.71 16.13 -2.59
C PHE A 222 -17.08 15.46 -2.81
N PRO A 223 -18.06 16.18 -3.39
CA PRO A 223 -19.36 15.62 -3.68
C PRO A 223 -19.26 14.48 -4.70
N GLY A 224 -19.52 13.25 -4.26
CA GLY A 224 -19.39 12.05 -5.09
C GLY A 224 -18.66 10.92 -4.39
N ALA A 225 -17.77 11.25 -3.44
CA ALA A 225 -16.99 10.27 -2.72
C ALA A 225 -17.84 9.32 -1.87
N VAL A 226 -17.63 8.03 -2.05
CA VAL A 226 -18.42 6.97 -1.43
C VAL A 226 -17.57 6.22 -0.39
N ASN A 227 -18.16 5.93 0.77
CA ASN A 227 -17.61 5.04 1.80
C ASN A 227 -16.18 5.37 2.29
N LEU A 228 -15.75 6.64 2.26
CA LEU A 228 -14.40 7.04 2.68
C LEU A 228 -14.14 6.91 4.20
N VAL A 229 -15.19 6.75 5.02
CA VAL A 229 -15.04 6.48 6.45
C VAL A 229 -14.55 5.03 6.62
N PRO A 230 -13.47 4.74 7.36
CA PRO A 230 -12.94 3.37 7.48
C PRO A 230 -13.95 2.31 7.91
N ALA A 231 -14.98 2.68 8.68
CA ALA A 231 -16.03 1.74 9.09
C ALA A 231 -16.88 1.21 7.91
N GLU A 232 -16.89 1.93 6.79
CA GLU A 232 -17.69 1.63 5.60
C GLU A 232 -16.87 1.00 4.47
N TRP A 233 -15.54 0.92 4.61
CA TRP A 233 -14.64 0.49 3.53
C TRP A 233 -14.96 -0.88 2.92
N PHE A 234 -15.52 -1.79 3.71
CA PHE A 234 -15.85 -3.15 3.26
C PHE A 234 -17.32 -3.29 2.87
N THR A 235 -18.05 -2.18 2.77
CA THR A 235 -19.41 -2.14 2.24
C THR A 235 -19.31 -2.15 0.72
N PRO A 236 -19.99 -3.08 0.03
CA PRO A 236 -20.00 -3.10 -1.42
C PRO A 236 -20.51 -1.79 -2.01
N PHE A 237 -19.98 -1.41 -3.17
CA PHE A 237 -20.51 -0.30 -3.93
C PHE A 237 -21.95 -0.55 -4.40
N VAL A 238 -22.65 0.54 -4.71
CA VAL A 238 -24.03 0.48 -5.19
C VAL A 238 -24.07 -0.33 -6.49
N ASP A 239 -25.06 -1.22 -6.60
CA ASP A 239 -25.29 -2.09 -7.77
C ASP A 239 -24.18 -3.12 -8.08
N ILE A 240 -23.21 -3.32 -7.18
CA ILE A 240 -22.17 -4.36 -7.30
C ILE A 240 -22.50 -5.56 -6.40
N GLU A 241 -22.33 -6.78 -6.91
CA GLU A 241 -22.48 -8.00 -6.12
C GLU A 241 -21.32 -8.14 -5.12
N SER A 242 -21.65 -8.32 -3.84
CA SER A 242 -20.64 -8.51 -2.79
C SER A 242 -19.82 -9.79 -3.01
N ARG A 243 -18.53 -9.74 -2.67
CA ARG A 243 -17.71 -10.97 -2.53
C ARG A 243 -18.39 -11.99 -1.62
N ARG A 244 -18.23 -13.29 -1.91
CA ARG A 244 -18.85 -14.39 -1.14
C ARG A 244 -18.47 -14.33 0.34
N PRO A 245 -19.43 -14.35 1.29
CA PRO A 245 -19.13 -14.13 2.70
C PRO A 245 -18.43 -15.32 3.38
N ASP A 246 -18.48 -16.52 2.80
CA ASP A 246 -17.94 -17.76 3.36
C ASP A 246 -16.47 -18.04 2.98
N ARG A 247 -15.81 -17.11 2.30
CA ARG A 247 -14.41 -17.23 1.87
C ARG A 247 -13.38 -17.29 3.01
N GLY A 248 -13.76 -16.88 4.22
CA GLY A 248 -12.94 -17.00 5.42
C GLY A 248 -11.76 -16.02 5.47
N PHE A 249 -10.77 -16.34 6.31
CA PHE A 249 -9.47 -15.67 6.41
C PHE A 249 -8.37 -16.74 6.32
N ARG A 250 -7.24 -16.40 5.69
CA ARG A 250 -6.08 -17.30 5.59
C ARG A 250 -5.35 -17.50 6.92
N ARG A 251 -5.36 -16.49 7.80
CA ARG A 251 -4.63 -16.47 9.08
C ARG A 251 -5.46 -15.89 10.23
#